data_AF-A0A931VVA6-F1
#
_entry.id   AF-A0A931VVA6-F1
#
_cell.length_a   1.000
_cell.length_b   1.000
_cell.length_c   1.000
_cell.angle_alpha   90.00
_cell.angle_beta   90.00
_cell.angle_gamma   90.00
#
_symmetry.space_group_name_H-M   'P 1'
#
loop_
_entity.id
_entity.type
_entity.pdbx_description
1 polymer ?
#
loop_
_entity_poly.entity_id
_entity_poly.type
_entity_poly.pdbx_seq_one_letter_code
_entity_poly.pdbx_strand_id
1 'polypeptide(L)' 'MAEQEKAIDVEKLLKNKLKGISVGALEGAIAKVVSELVGEDYKCTIGEVKYTLFSGADFHIKVELSYNPNE' A
#
# COMPACT_ATOMS: atom_id res chain seq x y z
N MET A 1 41.24 6.38 6.73
CA MET A 1 40.22 6.61 7.78
C MET A 1 39.51 7.89 7.38
N ALA A 2 38.20 8.03 7.22
CA ALA A 2 37.06 7.12 7.22
C ALA A 2 35.90 7.94 6.64
N GLU A 3 35.53 7.71 5.38
CA GLU A 3 34.36 8.35 4.74
C GLU A 3 33.54 7.25 4.06
N GLN A 4 33.09 6.28 4.86
CA GLN A 4 31.88 5.56 4.53
C GLN A 4 30.73 6.46 4.97
N GLU A 5 30.40 7.45 4.14
CA GLU A 5 29.06 8.01 4.12
C GLU A 5 28.11 6.82 4.13
N LYS A 6 27.35 6.67 5.22
CA LYS A 6 26.35 5.63 5.37
C LYS A 6 25.40 5.78 4.20
N ALA A 7 25.64 5.05 3.12
CA ALA A 7 24.69 4.85 2.05
C ALA A 7 23.44 4.33 2.76
N ILE A 8 22.46 5.22 2.96
CA ILE A 8 21.17 4.83 3.46
C ILE A 8 20.73 3.77 2.47
N ASP A 9 20.65 2.53 2.94
CA ASP A 9 20.20 1.38 2.16
C ASP A 9 18.70 1.61 1.96
N VAL A 10 18.39 2.46 0.96
CA VAL A 10 17.05 2.98 0.66
C VAL A 10 16.09 1.81 0.47
N GLU A 11 16.60 0.70 -0.06
CA GLU A 11 15.90 -0.56 -0.24
C GLU A 11 15.48 -1.19 1.09
N LYS A 12 16.39 -1.32 2.07
CA LYS A 12 16.04 -1.78 3.43
C LYS A 12 15.09 -0.82 4.13
N LEU A 13 15.27 0.49 3.95
CA LEU A 13 14.42 1.50 4.55
C LEU A 13 12.98 1.42 4.01
N LEU A 14 12.82 1.35 2.69
CA LEU A 14 11.52 1.20 2.01
C LEU A 14 10.86 -0.11 2.40
N LYS A 15 11.61 -1.22 2.39
CA LYS A 15 11.09 -2.53 2.79
C LYS A 15 10.60 -2.53 4.25
N ASN A 16 11.33 -1.91 5.17
CA ASN A 16 10.91 -1.83 6.57
C ASN A 16 9.70 -0.91 6.77
N LYS A 17 9.61 0.20 6.03
CA LYS A 17 8.44 1.09 6.06
C LYS A 17 7.19 0.41 5.49
N LEU A 18 7.30 -0.23 4.32
CA LEU A 18 6.19 -0.90 3.64
C LEU A 18 5.73 -2.17 4.38
N LYS A 19 6.64 -2.91 5.02
CA LYS A 19 6.29 -4.00 5.95
C LYS A 19 5.44 -3.55 7.13
N GLY A 20 5.54 -2.28 7.52
CA GLY A 20 4.75 -1.70 8.61
C GLY A 20 3.33 -1.32 8.19
N ILE A 21 3.01 -1.39 6.90
CA ILE A 21 1.68 -1.05 6.40
C ILE A 21 0.78 -2.27 6.50
N SER A 22 -0.20 -2.21 7.40
CA SER A 22 -1.25 -3.22 7.50
C SER A 22 -2.15 -3.20 6.27
N VAL A 23 -2.43 -4.37 5.70
CA VAL A 23 -3.35 -4.53 4.56
C VAL A 23 -4.71 -3.89 4.85
N GLY A 24 -5.27 -4.13 6.05
CA GLY A 24 -6.54 -3.53 6.46
C GLY A 24 -6.52 -2.00 6.59
N ALA A 25 -5.37 -1.41 6.92
CA ALA A 25 -5.24 0.05 6.93
C ALA A 25 -5.25 0.61 5.50
N LEU A 26 -4.66 -0.13 4.55
CA LEU A 26 -4.66 0.22 3.14
C LEU A 26 -6.06 0.06 2.52
N GLU A 27 -6.75 -1.04 2.85
CA GLU A 27 -8.16 -1.26 2.48
C GLU A 27 -9.05 -0.12 2.96
N GLY A 28 -8.98 0.23 4.24
CA GLY A 28 -9.77 1.32 4.81
C GLY A 28 -9.46 2.68 4.19
N ALA A 29 -8.19 2.98 3.91
CA ALA A 29 -7.79 4.23 3.27
C ALA A 29 -8.28 4.33 1.82
N ILE A 30 -8.16 3.25 1.05
CA ILE A 30 -8.64 3.20 -0.34
C ILE A 30 -10.16 3.28 -0.38
N ALA A 31 -10.86 2.51 0.45
CA ALA A 31 -12.31 2.58 0.59
C ALA A 31 -12.76 4.01 0.86
N LYS A 32 -12.16 4.67 1.86
CA LYS A 32 -12.50 6.05 2.22
C LYS A 32 -12.35 7.01 1.03
N VAL A 33 -11.21 7.00 0.34
CA VAL A 33 -10.96 7.91 -0.79
C VAL A 33 -11.94 7.65 -1.92
N VAL A 34 -12.21 6.38 -2.24
CA VAL A 34 -13.18 6.02 -3.28
C VAL A 34 -14.59 6.48 -2.88
N SER A 35 -15.01 6.25 -1.63
CA SER A 35 -16.30 6.72 -1.13
C SER A 35 -16.42 8.24 -1.17
N GLU A 36 -15.36 8.98 -0.81
CA GLU A 36 -15.33 10.45 -0.89
C GLU A 36 -15.44 10.96 -2.34
N LEU A 37 -14.85 10.25 -3.31
CA LEU A 37 -14.89 10.64 -4.72
C LEU A 37 -16.21 10.30 -5.41
N VAL A 38 -16.85 9.20 -5.02
CA VAL A 38 -18.09 8.71 -5.65
C VAL A 38 -19.34 9.21 -4.91
N GLY A 39 -19.23 9.55 -3.63
CA GLY A 39 -20.35 10.02 -2.80
C GLY A 39 -21.22 8.89 -2.23
N GLU A 40 -20.70 7.67 -2.24
CA GLU A 40 -21.40 6.43 -1.86
C GLU A 40 -20.47 5.54 -1.03
N ASP A 41 -21.00 4.68 -0.15
CA ASP A 41 -20.17 3.85 0.72
C ASP A 41 -19.64 2.61 -0.01
N TYR A 42 -18.33 2.62 -0.32
CA TYR A 42 -17.63 1.53 -0.98
C TYR A 42 -16.77 0.76 0.02
N LYS A 43 -16.85 -0.58 -0.06
CA LYS A 43 -15.94 -1.48 0.63
C LYS A 43 -14.77 -1.85 -0.29
N CYS A 44 -13.56 -1.79 0.25
CA CYS A 44 -12.34 -2.20 -0.43
C CYS A 44 -11.81 -3.49 0.19
N THR A 45 -11.45 -4.46 -0.64
CA THR A 45 -10.73 -5.67 -0.24
C THR A 45 -9.47 -5.80 -1.09
N ILE A 46 -8.32 -6.06 -0.47
CA ILE A 46 -7.05 -6.29 -1.17
C ILE A 46 -6.83 -7.80 -1.27
N GLY A 47 -6.99 -8.32 -2.49
CA GLY A 47 -6.84 -9.75 -2.76
C GLY A 47 -5.39 -10.20 -2.92
N GLU A 48 -4.49 -9.29 -3.31
CA GLU A 48 -3.07 -9.63 -3.49
C GLU A 48 -2.17 -8.43 -3.23
N VAL A 49 -1.07 -8.66 -2.51
CA VAL A 49 0.02 -7.69 -2.32
C VAL A 49 1.32 -8.36 -2.76
N LYS A 50 1.91 -7.88 -3.86
CA LYS A 50 3.19 -8.33 -4.39
C LYS A 50 4.24 -7.25 -4.22
N TYR A 51 5.34 -7.63 -3.57
CA TYR A 51 6.53 -6.81 -3.43
C TYR A 51 7.60 -7.36 -4.37
N THR A 52 7.96 -6.58 -5.40
CA THR A 52 9.05 -6.96 -6.31
C THR A 52 10.22 -6.00 -6.11
N LEU A 53 11.43 -6.54 -5.99
CA LEU A 53 12.66 -5.80 -5.64
C LEU A 53 13.72 -5.89 -6.75
N PHE A 54 13.33 -6.27 -7.97
CA PHE A 54 14.29 -6.69 -8.99
C PHE A 54 14.94 -5.54 -9.77
N SER A 55 14.37 -4.33 -9.75
CA SER A 55 14.95 -3.16 -10.46
C SER A 55 14.47 -1.79 -9.92
N GLY A 56 13.91 -1.78 -8.70
CA GLY A 56 13.18 -0.66 -8.12
C GLY A 56 12.21 -1.20 -7.07
N ALA A 57 11.84 -0.39 -6.08
CA ALA A 57 10.83 -0.79 -5.10
C ALA A 57 9.45 -0.77 -5.79
N ASP A 58 9.02 -1.94 -6.27
CA ASP A 58 7.76 -2.10 -7.00
C ASP A 58 6.71 -2.72 -6.06
N PHE A 59 5.61 -2.01 -5.89
CA PHE A 59 4.51 -2.37 -4.99
C PHE A 59 3.24 -2.59 -5.80
N HIS A 60 2.93 -3.84 -6.05
CA HIS A 60 1.72 -4.24 -6.77
C HIS A 60 0.64 -4.64 -5.78
N ILE A 61 -0.52 -4.00 -5.88
CA ILE A 61 -1.72 -4.34 -5.12
C ILE A 61 -2.87 -4.61 -6.07
N LYS A 62 -3.57 -5.72 -5.84
CA LYS A 62 -4.83 -6.01 -6.51
C LYS A 62 -5.98 -5.67 -5.56
N VAL A 63 -6.78 -4.71 -5.98
CA VAL A 63 -7.89 -4.18 -5.18
C VAL A 63 -9.21 -4.58 -5.82
N GLU A 64 -10.14 -5.08 -5.00
CA GLU A 64 -11.53 -5.36 -5.37
C GLU A 64 -12.43 -4.42 -4.58
N LEU A 65 -13.25 -3.66 -5.30
CA LEU A 65 -14.22 -2.73 -4.72
C LEU A 65 -15.61 -3.34 -4.81
N SER A 66 -16.35 -3.28 -3.72
CA SER A 66 -17.74 -3.71 -3.67
C SER A 66 -18.59 -2.57 -3.13
N TYR A 67 -19.59 -2.19 -3.92
CA TYR A 67 -20.63 -1.28 -3.50
C TYR A 67 -21.75 -2.07 -2.83
N ASN A 68 -22.19 -1.65 -1.65
CA ASN A 68 -23.30 -2.29 -0.96
C ASN A 68 -24.47 -1.30 -0.85
N PRO A 69 -25.47 -1.35 -1.76
CA PRO A 69 -26.59 -0.40 -1.78
C PRO A 69 -27.60 -0.55 -0.62
N ASN A 70 -27.30 -1.38 0.38
CA ASN A 70 -28.24 -1.78 1.45
C ASN A 70 -27.83 -1.30 2.86
N GLU A 71 -26.96 -0.30 2.98
CA GLU A 71 -26.80 0.51 4.21
C GLU A 71 -27.36 1.93 4.02
#